data_AF-A0A2E4X8F3-F1
#
_entry.id   AF-A0A2E4X8F3-F1
#
_cell.length_a   1.000
_cell.length_b   1.000
_cell.length_c   1.000
_cell.angle_alpha   90.00
_cell.angle_beta   90.00
_cell.angle_gamma   90.00
#
_symmetry.space_group_name_H-M   'P 1'
#
loop_
_entity.id
_entity.type
_entity.pdbx_description
1 polymer ?
#
loop_
_entity_poly.entity_id
_entity_poly.type
_entity_poly.pdbx_seq_one_letter_code
_entity_poly.pdbx_strand_id
1 'polypeptide(L)'
;MGAIEKKMFKLGEGKWGSSQQLGTSGGIVEFSIATANFSNSFTQFDFFIDEDPFIEEIIEAFAVWERIADIRFTQVSDRRDVDIRLGWLEIDGEGGVLGETIIPASGPLQTVTVALDLGENWFTGGDAPADRIDFSYVAAHEIGHALGIDHSDEFNALMSPIYSTGITELQLDDLNAIRSIYGDTNYTKVNISRFFNPEVGGHLFTADPNEALVLSSSENFKSEGVGFQALSKEAEEVADSLPVYRFFNTQLGSHFFTVSELEKSSVDIMEQYTFEGIAFRTLEQNTTTTSPVYRFFNIVNGGHFFTASETEKDFVMELNNYVFEGEVFNAFI
;
A
#
# COMPACT_ATOMS: atom_id res chain seq x y z
N MET A 1 -28.11 31.82 4.49
CA MET A 1 -27.09 31.84 3.43
C MET A 1 -26.19 30.65 3.69
N GLY A 2 -26.35 29.57 2.91
CA GLY A 2 -25.50 28.39 3.04
C GLY A 2 -24.09 28.77 2.60
N ALA A 3 -23.09 28.46 3.44
CA ALA A 3 -21.71 28.45 3.01
C ALA A 3 -21.61 27.41 1.88
N ILE A 4 -21.23 27.86 0.69
CA ILE A 4 -20.81 26.97 -0.38
C ILE A 4 -19.49 26.39 0.12
N GLU A 5 -19.45 25.10 0.47
CA GLU A 5 -18.19 24.38 0.65
C GLU A 5 -17.39 24.57 -0.64
N LYS A 6 -16.32 25.37 -0.56
CA LYS A 6 -15.33 25.44 -1.63
C LYS A 6 -14.79 24.01 -1.74
N LYS A 7 -15.03 23.33 -2.86
CA LYS A 7 -14.32 22.08 -3.16
C LYS A 7 -12.83 22.39 -3.02
N MET A 8 -12.16 21.68 -2.11
CA MET A 8 -10.76 21.97 -1.81
C MET A 8 -9.86 21.60 -3.01
N PHE A 9 -10.28 20.62 -3.83
CA PHE A 9 -9.48 20.05 -4.93
C PHE A 9 -10.10 20.27 -6.31
N LYS A 10 -9.28 20.12 -7.36
CA LYS A 10 -9.70 20.15 -8.77
C LYS A 10 -9.43 18.81 -9.45
N LEU A 11 -10.33 18.44 -10.37
CA LEU A 11 -10.25 17.20 -11.13
C LEU A 11 -10.05 17.53 -12.60
N GLY A 12 -9.20 16.75 -13.27
CA GLY A 12 -9.05 16.73 -14.71
C GLY A 12 -10.22 16.04 -15.43
N GLU A 13 -10.12 15.91 -16.74
CA GLU A 13 -11.24 15.48 -17.60
C GLU A 13 -11.38 13.95 -17.77
N GLY A 14 -10.56 13.12 -17.10
CA GLY A 14 -10.58 11.66 -17.29
C GLY A 14 -10.15 10.85 -16.07
N LYS A 15 -10.56 9.57 -16.03
CA LYS A 15 -10.10 8.56 -15.07
C LYS A 15 -9.81 7.23 -15.75
N TRP A 16 -8.96 6.42 -15.13
CA TRP A 16 -8.74 5.03 -15.52
C TRP A 16 -9.92 4.11 -15.14
N GLY A 17 -9.97 2.93 -15.77
CA GLY A 17 -10.91 1.87 -15.43
C GLY A 17 -12.12 1.74 -16.35
N SER A 18 -12.78 0.57 -16.27
CA SER A 18 -13.94 0.21 -17.10
C SER A 18 -15.17 1.07 -16.84
N SER A 19 -15.24 1.70 -15.67
CA SER A 19 -16.28 2.65 -15.26
C SER A 19 -15.72 4.07 -15.24
N GLN A 20 -16.39 4.96 -15.96
CA GLN A 20 -16.10 6.40 -15.95
C GLN A 20 -16.89 7.15 -14.86
N GLN A 21 -17.61 6.42 -13.99
CA GLN A 21 -18.26 6.99 -12.82
C GLN A 21 -17.20 7.29 -11.74
N LEU A 22 -17.22 8.51 -11.20
CA LEU A 22 -16.38 8.90 -10.07
C LEU A 22 -16.70 8.05 -8.82
N GLY A 23 -15.67 7.78 -8.01
CA GLY A 23 -15.76 6.94 -6.81
C GLY A 23 -15.81 5.44 -7.13
N THR A 24 -15.45 5.04 -8.35
CA THR A 24 -15.37 3.63 -8.76
C THR A 24 -13.96 3.27 -9.20
N SER A 25 -13.57 2.01 -8.96
CA SER A 25 -12.22 1.50 -9.22
C SER A 25 -11.61 1.96 -10.54
N GLY A 26 -10.32 2.27 -10.51
CA GLY A 26 -9.48 2.47 -11.68
C GLY A 26 -9.03 1.14 -12.32
N GLY A 27 -9.20 0.01 -11.62
CA GLY A 27 -8.68 -1.29 -12.07
C GLY A 27 -7.15 -1.31 -12.07
N ILE A 28 -6.57 -2.12 -12.96
CA ILE A 28 -5.13 -2.20 -13.20
C ILE A 28 -4.78 -1.21 -14.31
N VAL A 29 -3.79 -0.36 -14.05
CA VAL A 29 -3.16 0.56 -14.98
C VAL A 29 -1.72 0.12 -15.19
N GLU A 30 -1.36 -0.14 -16.44
CA GLU A 30 -0.01 -0.57 -16.79
C GLU A 30 0.87 0.66 -17.03
N PHE A 31 2.08 0.65 -16.48
CA PHE A 31 3.06 1.71 -16.79
C PHE A 31 4.37 1.14 -17.29
N SER A 32 5.08 1.93 -18.11
CA SER A 32 6.44 1.60 -18.51
C SER A 32 7.34 2.82 -18.56
N ILE A 33 8.63 2.55 -18.39
CA ILE A 33 9.69 3.54 -18.56
C ILE A 33 10.20 3.39 -20.00
N ALA A 34 10.26 4.51 -20.72
CA ALA A 34 10.61 4.51 -22.12
C ALA A 34 12.04 4.00 -22.34
N THR A 35 12.20 3.07 -23.28
CA THR A 35 13.49 2.50 -23.70
C THR A 35 13.81 2.79 -25.16
N ALA A 36 12.83 3.30 -25.90
CA ALA A 36 12.93 3.65 -27.30
C ALA A 36 11.89 4.71 -27.68
N ASN A 37 12.05 5.32 -28.84
CA ASN A 37 11.03 6.17 -29.43
C ASN A 37 10.30 5.38 -30.53
N PHE A 38 8.98 5.20 -30.38
CA PHE A 38 8.18 4.48 -31.37
C PHE A 38 7.63 5.44 -32.43
N SER A 39 7.63 4.99 -33.69
CA SER A 39 7.00 5.74 -34.77
C SER A 39 5.50 5.92 -34.50
N ASN A 40 5.00 7.15 -34.69
CA ASN A 40 3.62 7.56 -34.43
C ASN A 40 3.19 7.48 -32.94
N SER A 41 4.14 7.46 -31.99
CA SER A 41 3.80 7.79 -30.60
C SER A 41 3.31 9.22 -30.48
N PHE A 42 2.41 9.45 -29.54
CA PHE A 42 1.90 10.77 -29.19
C PHE A 42 3.01 11.73 -28.73
N THR A 43 3.97 11.22 -27.96
CA THR A 43 5.15 11.94 -27.50
C THR A 43 6.42 11.20 -27.90
N GLN A 44 7.50 11.94 -28.16
CA GLN A 44 8.86 11.43 -28.34
C GLN A 44 9.69 11.94 -27.18
N PHE A 45 10.42 11.06 -26.49
CA PHE A 45 11.31 11.46 -25.40
C PHE A 45 12.67 11.88 -25.95
N ASP A 46 13.30 12.88 -25.33
CA ASP A 46 14.66 13.28 -25.70
C ASP A 46 15.68 12.28 -25.16
N PHE A 47 15.43 11.77 -23.94
CA PHE A 47 16.25 10.75 -23.28
C PHE A 47 15.39 9.73 -22.53
N PHE A 48 16.03 8.62 -22.13
CA PHE A 48 15.40 7.50 -21.43
C PHE A 48 15.90 7.45 -19.98
N ILE A 49 15.00 7.12 -19.05
CA ILE A 49 15.35 6.95 -17.64
C ILE A 49 15.89 5.52 -17.47
N ASP A 50 17.20 5.36 -17.36
CA ASP A 50 17.87 4.05 -17.26
C ASP A 50 18.73 3.88 -15.98
N GLU A 51 18.68 4.86 -15.07
CA GLU A 51 19.37 4.80 -13.78
C GLU A 51 18.44 4.29 -12.66
N ASP A 52 18.88 3.25 -11.95
CA ASP A 52 18.10 2.56 -10.90
C ASP A 52 17.45 3.50 -9.85
N PRO A 53 18.14 4.54 -9.31
CA PRO A 53 17.54 5.40 -8.28
C PRO A 53 16.27 6.13 -8.74
N PHE A 54 16.23 6.62 -9.98
CA PHE A 54 15.04 7.28 -10.53
C PHE A 54 13.91 6.29 -10.80
N ILE A 55 14.25 5.09 -11.24
CA ILE A 55 13.30 4.01 -11.49
C ILE A 55 12.63 3.60 -10.17
N GLU A 56 13.39 3.43 -9.10
CA GLU A 56 12.89 3.10 -7.76
C GLU A 56 11.94 4.19 -7.23
N GLU A 57 12.27 5.47 -7.43
CA GLU A 57 11.40 6.58 -6.99
C GLU A 57 10.13 6.71 -7.82
N ILE A 58 10.15 6.42 -9.12
CA ILE A 58 8.93 6.33 -9.93
C ILE A 58 8.00 5.23 -9.38
N ILE A 59 8.56 4.07 -9.05
CA ILE A 59 7.77 2.95 -8.50
C ILE A 59 7.14 3.37 -7.17
N GLU A 60 7.89 4.02 -6.29
CA GLU A 60 7.36 4.52 -5.01
C GLU A 60 6.30 5.61 -5.21
N ALA A 61 6.48 6.50 -6.19
CA ALA A 61 5.51 7.54 -6.53
C ALA A 61 4.16 6.97 -7.00
N PHE A 62 4.15 5.87 -7.75
CA PHE A 62 2.92 5.12 -8.05
C PHE A 62 2.32 4.50 -6.78
N ALA A 63 3.14 3.91 -5.91
CA ALA A 63 2.70 3.29 -4.66
C ALA A 63 2.03 4.30 -3.71
N VAL A 64 2.48 5.57 -3.69
CA VAL A 64 1.86 6.66 -2.92
C VAL A 64 0.36 6.78 -3.22
N TRP A 65 -0.03 6.74 -4.50
CA TRP A 65 -1.44 6.85 -4.90
C TRP A 65 -2.23 5.57 -4.69
N GLU A 66 -1.64 4.42 -5.01
CA GLU A 66 -2.25 3.10 -4.84
C GLU A 66 -2.60 2.78 -3.37
N ARG A 67 -1.82 3.30 -2.42
CA ARG A 67 -2.08 3.20 -0.97
C ARG A 67 -3.40 3.83 -0.54
N ILE A 68 -3.93 4.79 -1.30
CA ILE A 68 -5.09 5.60 -0.94
C ILE A 68 -6.32 5.21 -1.77
N ALA A 69 -6.12 4.98 -3.06
CA ALA A 69 -7.20 4.88 -4.04
C ALA A 69 -7.43 3.45 -4.53
N ASP A 70 -8.67 3.16 -4.96
CA ASP A 70 -9.01 1.87 -5.59
C ASP A 70 -8.50 1.81 -7.03
N ILE A 71 -7.19 1.73 -7.17
CA ILE A 71 -6.46 1.61 -8.43
C ILE A 71 -5.17 0.81 -8.18
N ARG A 72 -4.67 0.12 -9.20
CA ARG A 72 -3.46 -0.69 -9.14
C ARG A 72 -2.52 -0.32 -10.26
N PHE A 73 -1.22 -0.34 -10.00
CA PHE A 73 -0.21 -0.12 -11.03
C PHE A 73 0.60 -1.38 -11.27
N THR A 74 0.95 -1.64 -12.52
CA THR A 74 1.85 -2.75 -12.86
C THR A 74 2.88 -2.24 -13.84
N GLN A 75 4.15 -2.30 -13.43
CA GLN A 75 5.24 -2.02 -14.35
C GLN A 75 5.33 -3.16 -15.37
N VAL A 76 5.37 -2.79 -16.65
CA VAL A 76 5.46 -3.73 -17.77
C VAL A 76 6.62 -3.38 -18.68
N SER A 77 6.99 -4.33 -19.55
CA SER A 77 7.95 -4.04 -20.62
C SER A 77 7.42 -2.92 -21.52
N ASP A 78 8.34 -2.03 -21.88
CA ASP A 78 8.03 -0.83 -22.63
C ASP A 78 7.40 -1.13 -23.99
N ARG A 79 6.26 -0.47 -24.24
CA ARG A 79 5.49 -0.57 -25.49
C ARG A 79 4.73 0.73 -25.74
N ARG A 80 4.36 0.96 -27.00
CA ARG A 80 3.74 2.21 -27.43
C ARG A 80 2.38 2.48 -26.79
N ASP A 81 1.60 1.43 -26.57
CA ASP A 81 0.20 1.46 -26.14
C ASP A 81 0.02 1.09 -24.67
N VAL A 82 1.07 1.31 -23.85
CA VAL A 82 0.96 1.27 -22.38
C VAL A 82 0.10 2.43 -21.88
N ASP A 83 -0.59 2.25 -20.75
CA ASP A 83 -1.50 3.28 -20.22
C ASP A 83 -0.73 4.54 -19.80
N ILE A 84 0.36 4.40 -19.04
CA ILE A 84 1.23 5.51 -18.63
C ILE A 84 2.67 5.24 -19.06
N ARG A 85 3.28 6.18 -19.78
CA ARG A 85 4.66 6.06 -20.25
C ARG A 85 5.53 7.20 -19.75
N LEU A 86 6.65 6.88 -19.13
CA LEU A 86 7.56 7.85 -18.49
C LEU A 86 8.87 8.00 -19.25
N GLY A 87 9.47 9.20 -19.22
CA GLY A 87 10.78 9.47 -19.79
C GLY A 87 11.23 10.93 -19.58
N TRP A 88 12.39 11.27 -20.14
CA TRP A 88 12.96 12.62 -20.05
C TRP A 88 12.59 13.47 -21.26
N LEU A 89 12.29 14.75 -21.01
CA LEU A 89 12.26 15.81 -22.03
C LEU A 89 13.22 16.93 -21.64
N GLU A 90 13.71 17.68 -22.62
CA GLU A 90 14.31 18.99 -22.38
C GLU A 90 13.18 20.04 -22.40
N ILE A 91 12.75 20.52 -21.23
CA ILE A 91 11.59 21.43 -21.14
C ILE A 91 12.04 22.90 -21.15
N ASP A 92 12.66 23.38 -20.07
CA ASP A 92 13.11 24.77 -19.99
C ASP A 92 14.46 25.00 -19.28
N GLY A 93 15.06 23.96 -18.69
CA GLY A 93 16.42 24.00 -18.14
C GLY A 93 16.43 23.81 -16.63
N GLU A 94 17.33 24.50 -15.92
CA GLU A 94 17.36 24.42 -14.45
C GLU A 94 16.35 25.42 -13.85
N GLY A 95 15.36 24.90 -13.13
CA GLY A 95 14.24 25.61 -12.56
C GLY A 95 13.21 26.05 -13.60
N GLY A 96 11.95 26.13 -13.19
CA GLY A 96 10.85 26.47 -14.10
C GLY A 96 9.82 25.35 -14.09
N VAL A 97 9.70 24.64 -15.20
CA VAL A 97 8.82 23.48 -15.33
C VAL A 97 9.58 22.21 -15.02
N LEU A 98 9.35 21.64 -13.84
CA LEU A 98 10.06 20.45 -13.37
C LEU A 98 9.63 19.16 -14.09
N GLY A 99 8.40 19.15 -14.63
CA GLY A 99 7.80 18.02 -15.32
C GLY A 99 6.50 18.44 -16.02
N GLU A 100 6.02 17.58 -16.90
CA GLU A 100 4.75 17.75 -17.58
C GLU A 100 4.06 16.42 -17.82
N THR A 101 2.76 16.39 -17.54
CA THR A 101 1.90 15.27 -17.89
C THR A 101 1.03 15.59 -19.10
N ILE A 102 1.24 14.84 -20.17
CA ILE A 102 0.60 15.04 -21.46
C ILE A 102 -0.51 14.01 -21.63
N ILE A 103 -1.75 14.49 -21.56
CA ILE A 103 -2.96 13.68 -21.69
C ILE A 103 -3.57 13.90 -23.08
N PRO A 104 -3.78 12.85 -23.90
CA PRO A 104 -4.46 12.99 -25.18
C PRO A 104 -5.92 13.43 -24.98
N ALA A 105 -6.39 14.33 -25.85
CA ALA A 105 -7.59 15.12 -25.62
C ALA A 105 -8.88 14.31 -25.33
N SER A 106 -9.67 14.83 -24.38
CA SER A 106 -11.08 14.54 -24.01
C SER A 106 -11.58 13.08 -24.11
N GLY A 107 -12.03 12.54 -22.98
CA GLY A 107 -12.62 11.22 -22.88
C GLY A 107 -11.92 10.36 -21.83
N PRO A 108 -12.19 9.04 -21.79
CA PRO A 108 -11.45 8.12 -20.93
C PRO A 108 -9.95 8.22 -21.18
N LEU A 109 -9.16 8.09 -20.11
CA LEU A 109 -7.71 7.98 -20.23
C LEU A 109 -7.36 6.72 -21.04
N GLN A 110 -6.38 6.84 -21.92
CA GLN A 110 -5.96 5.78 -22.85
C GLN A 110 -4.45 5.61 -22.86
N THR A 111 -3.70 6.66 -23.20
CA THR A 111 -2.23 6.65 -23.19
C THR A 111 -1.74 8.01 -22.71
N VAL A 112 -1.20 8.08 -21.51
CA VAL A 112 -0.69 9.31 -20.89
C VAL A 112 0.83 9.29 -20.91
N THR A 113 1.45 10.43 -21.20
CA THR A 113 2.89 10.61 -21.02
C THR A 113 3.16 11.41 -19.77
N VAL A 114 4.07 10.93 -18.92
CA VAL A 114 4.68 11.71 -17.86
C VAL A 114 6.11 11.99 -18.28
N ALA A 115 6.43 13.27 -18.48
CA ALA A 115 7.77 13.72 -18.80
C ALA A 115 8.35 14.47 -17.60
N LEU A 116 9.59 14.16 -17.26
CA LEU A 116 10.35 14.94 -16.26
C LEU A 116 11.41 15.76 -17.00
N ASP A 117 11.72 16.96 -16.51
CA ASP A 117 12.72 17.81 -17.16
C ASP A 117 14.14 17.30 -16.88
N LEU A 118 14.89 17.00 -17.94
CA LEU A 118 16.29 16.61 -17.85
C LEU A 118 17.19 17.75 -17.31
N GLY A 119 16.73 19.01 -17.43
CA GLY A 119 17.48 20.21 -17.04
C GLY A 119 17.65 20.41 -15.53
N GLU A 120 16.91 19.68 -14.70
CA GLU A 120 16.85 19.91 -13.27
C GLU A 120 17.97 19.23 -12.48
N ASN A 121 18.32 19.84 -11.35
CA ASN A 121 19.31 19.31 -10.41
C ASN A 121 18.67 18.28 -9.45
N TRP A 122 18.22 17.15 -10.01
CA TRP A 122 17.45 16.11 -9.32
C TRP A 122 18.16 15.49 -8.13
N PHE A 123 17.46 15.25 -7.03
CA PHE A 123 17.92 14.49 -5.88
C PHE A 123 17.02 13.28 -5.66
N THR A 124 17.66 12.15 -5.37
CA THR A 124 17.00 10.90 -4.98
C THR A 124 17.40 10.51 -3.56
N GLY A 125 16.52 9.84 -2.82
CA GLY A 125 16.75 9.34 -1.47
C GLY A 125 16.05 10.13 -0.37
N GLY A 126 14.99 10.87 -0.70
CA GLY A 126 14.15 11.62 0.24
C GLY A 126 14.43 13.13 0.24
N ASP A 127 14.31 13.76 1.41
CA ASP A 127 14.32 15.23 1.57
C ASP A 127 15.50 15.90 0.85
N ALA A 128 15.20 16.51 -0.30
CA ALA A 128 16.20 17.17 -1.12
C ALA A 128 16.82 18.39 -0.40
N PRO A 129 18.15 18.59 -0.51
CA PRO A 129 18.79 19.85 -0.13
C PRO A 129 18.17 21.06 -0.84
N ALA A 130 18.32 22.25 -0.26
CA ALA A 130 17.67 23.48 -0.78
C ALA A 130 18.09 23.89 -2.22
N ASP A 131 19.20 23.36 -2.73
CA ASP A 131 19.72 23.59 -4.08
C ASP A 131 19.44 22.42 -5.05
N ARG A 132 18.58 21.48 -4.65
CA ARG A 132 18.18 20.30 -5.41
C ARG A 132 16.66 20.14 -5.43
N ILE A 133 16.18 19.39 -6.42
CA ILE A 133 14.75 19.08 -6.57
C ILE A 133 14.53 17.62 -6.20
N ASP A 134 13.61 17.37 -5.27
CA ASP A 134 13.20 16.01 -4.91
C ASP A 134 12.47 15.37 -6.09
N PHE A 135 13.09 14.34 -6.67
CA PHE A 135 12.56 13.68 -7.85
C PHE A 135 11.27 12.91 -7.52
N SER A 136 11.22 12.21 -6.38
CA SER A 136 10.03 11.48 -5.92
C SER A 136 8.81 12.40 -5.75
N TYR A 137 9.03 13.64 -5.29
CA TYR A 137 7.98 14.66 -5.19
C TYR A 137 7.39 14.98 -6.56
N VAL A 138 8.24 15.33 -7.52
CA VAL A 138 7.79 15.76 -8.86
C VAL A 138 7.17 14.58 -9.60
N ALA A 139 7.76 13.38 -9.52
CA ALA A 139 7.18 12.18 -10.09
C ALA A 139 5.77 11.90 -9.53
N ALA A 140 5.58 12.02 -8.21
CA ALA A 140 4.27 11.81 -7.58
C ALA A 140 3.25 12.87 -8.02
N HIS A 141 3.68 14.13 -8.19
CA HIS A 141 2.85 15.21 -8.73
C HIS A 141 2.38 14.92 -10.15
N GLU A 142 3.30 14.60 -11.06
CA GLU A 142 2.97 14.30 -12.45
C GLU A 142 2.11 13.03 -12.58
N ILE A 143 2.39 12.01 -11.77
CA ILE A 143 1.51 10.84 -11.71
C ILE A 143 0.11 11.26 -11.24
N GLY A 144 -0.03 12.18 -10.28
CA GLY A 144 -1.33 12.72 -9.88
C GLY A 144 -2.12 13.30 -11.05
N HIS A 145 -1.47 14.03 -11.95
CA HIS A 145 -2.07 14.47 -13.22
C HIS A 145 -2.46 13.29 -14.11
N ALA A 146 -1.60 12.28 -14.24
CA ALA A 146 -1.89 11.09 -15.03
C ALA A 146 -3.05 10.26 -14.46
N LEU A 147 -3.44 10.51 -13.20
CA LEU A 147 -4.59 9.91 -12.54
C LEU A 147 -5.86 10.76 -12.62
N GLY A 148 -5.79 11.94 -13.25
CA GLY A 148 -6.93 12.83 -13.45
C GLY A 148 -7.12 13.86 -12.34
N ILE A 149 -6.08 14.17 -11.56
CA ILE A 149 -6.09 15.28 -10.60
C ILE A 149 -5.56 16.54 -11.31
N ASP A 150 -6.20 17.68 -11.11
CA ASP A 150 -5.73 18.97 -11.65
C ASP A 150 -5.07 19.79 -10.52
N HIS A 151 -4.35 20.84 -10.88
CA HIS A 151 -3.62 21.67 -9.92
C HIS A 151 -4.51 22.20 -8.78
N SER A 152 -4.09 21.95 -7.55
CA SER A 152 -4.71 22.46 -6.35
C SER A 152 -4.48 23.97 -6.19
N ASP A 153 -5.44 24.65 -5.55
CA ASP A 153 -5.24 26.03 -5.08
C ASP A 153 -4.56 26.07 -3.70
N GLU A 154 -4.41 24.92 -3.02
CA GLU A 154 -3.80 24.82 -1.70
C GLU A 154 -2.28 24.67 -1.82
N PHE A 155 -1.53 25.69 -1.38
CA PHE A 155 -0.07 25.75 -1.53
C PHE A 155 0.72 24.65 -0.81
N ASN A 156 0.10 23.96 0.14
CA ASN A 156 0.71 22.83 0.84
C ASN A 156 0.36 21.48 0.23
N ALA A 157 -0.56 21.40 -0.74
CA ALA A 157 -0.90 20.15 -1.40
C ALA A 157 0.22 19.70 -2.33
N LEU A 158 0.42 18.39 -2.48
CA LEU A 158 1.35 17.83 -3.47
C LEU A 158 0.99 18.35 -4.86
N MET A 159 -0.30 18.39 -5.20
CA MET A 159 -0.82 18.89 -6.47
C MET A 159 -0.81 20.42 -6.60
N SER A 160 -0.14 21.16 -5.70
CA SER A 160 0.16 22.59 -5.90
C SER A 160 1.05 22.78 -7.13
N PRO A 161 0.77 23.76 -8.02
CA PRO A 161 1.62 24.03 -9.19
C PRO A 161 3.00 24.60 -8.85
N ILE A 162 3.27 24.84 -7.56
CA ILE A 162 4.55 25.37 -7.07
C ILE A 162 5.18 24.33 -6.16
N TYR A 163 6.36 23.85 -6.54
CA TYR A 163 7.21 22.96 -5.74
C TYR A 163 7.57 23.58 -4.38
N SER A 164 7.56 22.75 -3.34
CA SER A 164 7.87 23.17 -1.97
C SER A 164 8.52 22.03 -1.18
N THR A 165 9.69 22.29 -0.59
CA THR A 165 10.42 21.34 0.26
C THR A 165 9.74 21.06 1.60
N GLY A 166 8.66 21.77 1.94
CA GLY A 166 7.90 21.57 3.18
C GLY A 166 6.80 20.52 3.10
N ILE A 167 6.61 19.89 1.94
CA ILE A 167 5.55 18.92 1.67
C ILE A 167 6.22 17.56 1.48
N THR A 168 6.12 16.72 2.50
CA THR A 168 6.73 15.37 2.51
C THR A 168 5.69 14.26 2.48
N GLU A 169 4.40 14.61 2.49
CA GLU A 169 3.27 13.69 2.49
C GLU A 169 2.05 14.27 1.76
N LEU A 170 1.18 13.40 1.25
CA LEU A 170 -0.10 13.80 0.64
C LEU A 170 -0.94 14.56 1.66
N GLN A 171 -1.44 15.73 1.26
CA GLN A 171 -2.33 16.51 2.10
C GLN A 171 -3.79 16.08 1.94
N LEU A 172 -4.64 16.56 2.84
CA LEU A 172 -6.07 16.29 2.81
C LEU A 172 -6.71 16.58 1.45
N ASP A 173 -6.20 17.59 0.74
CA ASP A 173 -6.68 17.94 -0.59
C ASP A 173 -6.40 16.85 -1.63
N ASP A 174 -5.15 16.40 -1.71
CA ASP A 174 -4.71 15.31 -2.60
C ASP A 174 -5.49 14.03 -2.31
N LEU A 175 -5.66 13.70 -1.02
CA LEU A 175 -6.42 12.53 -0.56
C LEU A 175 -7.89 12.60 -0.99
N ASN A 176 -8.54 13.76 -0.85
CA ASN A 176 -9.92 13.93 -1.24
C ASN A 176 -10.09 13.89 -2.77
N ALA A 177 -9.13 14.44 -3.52
CA ALA A 177 -9.13 14.39 -4.97
C ALA A 177 -9.12 12.95 -5.48
N ILE A 178 -8.11 12.17 -5.11
CA ILE A 178 -7.94 10.82 -5.63
C ILE A 178 -9.07 9.87 -5.21
N ARG A 179 -9.55 9.97 -3.96
CA ARG A 179 -10.71 9.20 -3.47
C ARG A 179 -12.00 9.57 -4.20
N SER A 180 -12.16 10.83 -4.57
CA SER A 180 -13.33 11.22 -5.36
C SER A 180 -13.32 10.60 -6.75
N ILE A 181 -12.14 10.36 -7.33
CA ILE A 181 -12.02 9.74 -8.66
C ILE A 181 -12.24 8.23 -8.57
N TYR A 182 -11.52 7.55 -7.68
CA TYR A 182 -11.43 6.08 -7.70
C TYR A 182 -12.16 5.40 -6.55
N GLY A 183 -12.55 6.13 -5.51
CA GLY A 183 -12.98 5.54 -4.24
C GLY A 183 -11.77 5.23 -3.35
N ASP A 184 -12.04 4.92 -2.08
CA ASP A 184 -11.02 4.39 -1.17
C ASP A 184 -10.55 3.03 -1.67
N THR A 185 -9.25 2.77 -1.51
CA THR A 185 -8.64 1.51 -1.92
C THR A 185 -9.42 0.28 -1.44
N ASN A 186 -9.66 -0.69 -2.33
CA ASN A 186 -10.29 -1.96 -1.99
C ASN A 186 -9.38 -2.87 -1.13
N TYR A 187 -8.16 -2.43 -0.78
CA TYR A 187 -7.47 -2.95 0.40
C TYR A 187 -8.28 -2.53 1.63
N THR A 188 -9.35 -3.25 1.98
CA THR A 188 -9.99 -3.02 3.28
C THR A 188 -9.03 -3.49 4.35
N LYS A 189 -8.11 -2.61 4.76
CA LYS A 189 -7.29 -2.84 5.95
C LYS A 189 -8.23 -2.86 7.13
N VAL A 190 -8.30 -3.99 7.81
CA VAL A 190 -9.10 -4.19 9.01
C VAL A 190 -8.18 -4.18 10.21
N ASN A 191 -8.63 -3.55 11.29
CA ASN A 191 -7.94 -3.64 12.57
C ASN A 191 -8.06 -5.06 13.11
N ILE A 192 -6.92 -5.67 13.43
CA ILE A 192 -6.85 -6.98 14.05
C ILE A 192 -6.69 -6.80 15.55
N SER A 193 -7.74 -7.16 16.28
CA SER A 193 -7.73 -7.15 17.74
C SER A 193 -6.93 -8.34 18.25
N ARG A 194 -6.01 -8.09 19.20
CA ARG A 194 -5.15 -9.09 19.84
C ARG A 194 -5.65 -9.38 21.25
N PHE A 195 -5.77 -10.67 21.55
CA PHE A 195 -6.16 -11.16 22.87
C PHE A 195 -5.15 -12.19 23.36
N PHE A 196 -4.69 -12.05 24.60
CA PHE A 196 -3.77 -13.00 25.23
C PHE A 196 -4.52 -13.92 26.20
N ASN A 197 -4.34 -15.23 26.07
CA ASN A 197 -4.78 -16.22 27.03
C ASN A 197 -3.62 -16.57 27.99
N PRO A 198 -3.67 -16.12 29.26
CA PRO A 198 -2.59 -16.35 30.22
C PRO A 198 -2.49 -17.79 30.71
N GLU A 199 -3.53 -18.61 30.59
CA GLU A 199 -3.50 -20.01 31.03
C GLU A 199 -2.61 -20.85 30.09
N VAL A 200 -2.74 -20.62 28.79
CA VAL A 200 -2.00 -21.36 27.76
C VAL A 200 -0.82 -20.60 27.16
N GLY A 201 -0.67 -19.32 27.49
CA GLY A 201 0.41 -18.46 26.97
C GLY A 201 0.31 -18.29 25.44
N GLY A 202 -0.90 -18.14 24.91
CA GLY A 202 -1.14 -18.02 23.47
C GLY A 202 -2.07 -16.87 23.11
N HIS A 203 -2.04 -16.46 21.84
CA HIS A 203 -2.90 -15.38 21.35
C HIS A 203 -4.08 -15.86 20.51
N LEU A 204 -5.09 -15.00 20.46
CA LEU A 204 -6.18 -15.01 19.50
C LEU A 204 -6.17 -13.66 18.76
N PHE A 205 -6.25 -13.72 17.43
CA PHE A 205 -6.44 -12.57 16.56
C PHE A 205 -7.82 -12.59 15.90
N THR A 206 -8.49 -11.44 15.86
CA THR A 206 -9.78 -11.31 15.18
C THR A 206 -9.98 -9.95 14.51
N ALA A 207 -10.54 -9.98 13.30
CA ALA A 207 -11.07 -8.82 12.59
C ALA A 207 -12.57 -8.58 12.86
N ASP A 208 -13.27 -9.54 13.51
CA ASP A 208 -14.70 -9.44 13.77
C ASP A 208 -14.96 -8.65 15.06
N PRO A 209 -15.60 -7.47 14.99
CA PRO A 209 -15.88 -6.66 16.17
C PRO A 209 -16.83 -7.35 17.16
N ASN A 210 -17.68 -8.28 16.72
CA ASN A 210 -18.56 -9.04 17.62
C ASN A 210 -17.77 -10.10 18.40
N GLU A 211 -16.86 -10.82 17.73
CA GLU A 211 -15.96 -11.77 18.39
C GLU A 211 -15.08 -11.03 19.41
N ALA A 212 -14.50 -9.88 19.03
CA ALA A 212 -13.72 -9.03 19.93
C ALA A 212 -14.53 -8.55 21.15
N LEU A 213 -15.81 -8.18 20.97
CA LEU A 213 -16.69 -7.78 22.06
C LEU A 213 -16.95 -8.93 23.04
N VAL A 214 -17.20 -10.14 22.53
CA VAL A 214 -17.41 -11.35 23.34
C VAL A 214 -16.13 -11.70 24.11
N LEU A 215 -14.98 -11.68 23.45
CA LEU A 215 -13.68 -11.97 24.06
C LEU A 215 -13.27 -10.95 25.12
N SER A 216 -13.60 -9.68 24.91
CA SER A 216 -13.35 -8.62 25.91
C SER A 216 -14.15 -8.81 27.20
N SER A 217 -15.21 -9.61 27.16
CA SER A 217 -16.03 -9.98 28.32
C SER A 217 -15.70 -11.37 28.87
N SER A 218 -14.70 -12.06 28.30
CA SER A 218 -14.29 -13.40 28.71
C SER A 218 -13.35 -13.37 29.91
N GLU A 219 -13.43 -14.36 30.80
CA GLU A 219 -12.47 -14.52 31.90
C GLU A 219 -11.12 -15.11 31.41
N ASN A 220 -11.12 -15.78 30.25
CA ASN A 220 -9.97 -16.53 29.74
C ASN A 220 -9.02 -15.69 28.88
N PHE A 221 -9.47 -14.54 28.40
CA PHE A 221 -8.72 -13.69 27.48
C PHE A 221 -8.54 -12.29 28.03
N LYS A 222 -7.33 -11.75 27.92
CA LYS A 222 -7.03 -10.35 28.16
C LYS A 222 -6.96 -9.62 26.83
N SER A 223 -7.81 -8.62 26.65
CA SER A 223 -7.72 -7.72 25.49
C SER A 223 -6.43 -6.91 25.56
N GLU A 224 -5.69 -6.89 24.46
CA GLU A 224 -4.49 -6.06 24.29
C GLU A 224 -4.71 -4.94 23.27
N GLY A 225 -5.96 -4.75 22.83
CA GLY A 225 -6.34 -3.74 21.84
C GLY A 225 -6.07 -4.18 20.40
N VAL A 226 -5.91 -3.21 19.50
CA VAL A 226 -5.52 -3.47 18.11
C VAL A 226 -4.03 -3.80 18.09
N GLY A 227 -3.70 -5.03 17.72
CA GLY A 227 -2.30 -5.48 17.62
C GLY A 227 -1.63 -5.02 16.34
N PHE A 228 -2.37 -5.01 15.23
CA PHE A 228 -1.93 -4.58 13.91
C PHE A 228 -3.12 -4.42 12.96
N GLN A 229 -2.87 -3.95 11.74
CA GLN A 229 -3.82 -3.98 10.63
C GLN A 229 -3.45 -5.09 9.63
N ALA A 230 -4.45 -5.68 9.00
CA ALA A 230 -4.29 -6.69 7.95
C ALA A 230 -5.31 -6.49 6.83
N LEU A 231 -5.17 -7.17 5.69
CA LEU A 231 -6.20 -7.15 4.66
C LEU A 231 -7.43 -7.92 5.15
N SER A 232 -8.64 -7.46 4.78
CA SER A 232 -9.87 -8.21 5.06
C SER A 232 -9.80 -9.61 4.44
N LYS A 233 -10.55 -10.56 5.02
CA LYS A 233 -10.57 -11.94 4.52
C LYS A 233 -11.10 -12.05 3.09
N GLU A 234 -11.89 -11.06 2.65
CA GLU A 234 -12.46 -10.93 1.30
C GLU A 234 -11.48 -10.33 0.27
N ALA A 235 -10.32 -9.83 0.68
CA ALA A 235 -9.35 -9.18 -0.21
C ALA A 235 -8.52 -10.18 -1.05
N GLU A 236 -9.15 -11.19 -1.65
CA GLU A 236 -8.48 -12.23 -2.43
C GLU A 236 -7.88 -11.72 -3.75
N GLU A 237 -8.53 -10.74 -4.37
CA GLU A 237 -8.10 -10.14 -5.64
C GLU A 237 -6.89 -9.20 -5.50
N VAL A 238 -6.41 -9.00 -4.27
CA VAL A 238 -5.21 -8.22 -4.01
C VAL A 238 -3.99 -9.01 -4.47
N ALA A 239 -3.17 -8.40 -5.34
CA ALA A 239 -1.88 -8.95 -5.71
C ALA A 239 -1.05 -9.28 -4.46
N ASP A 240 -0.38 -10.43 -4.48
CA ASP A 240 0.42 -10.96 -3.36
C ASP A 240 -0.36 -11.21 -2.06
N SER A 241 -1.70 -11.26 -2.12
CA SER A 241 -2.54 -11.55 -0.95
C SER A 241 -2.52 -13.02 -0.55
N LEU A 242 -1.95 -13.31 0.61
CA LEU A 242 -1.98 -14.65 1.19
C LEU A 242 -3.06 -14.77 2.28
N PRO A 243 -3.84 -15.87 2.28
CA PRO A 243 -4.77 -16.15 3.38
C PRO A 243 -4.01 -16.50 4.66
N VAL A 244 -4.44 -15.93 5.80
CA VAL A 244 -3.99 -16.36 7.13
C VAL A 244 -5.04 -17.32 7.69
N TYR A 245 -4.66 -18.60 7.75
CA TYR A 245 -5.48 -19.69 8.22
C TYR A 245 -5.53 -19.73 9.74
N ARG A 246 -6.73 -19.86 10.31
CA ARG A 246 -6.98 -19.97 11.75
C ARG A 246 -7.44 -21.36 12.13
N PHE A 247 -6.83 -21.90 13.18
CA PHE A 247 -7.23 -23.15 13.80
C PHE A 247 -7.45 -22.96 15.30
N PHE A 248 -8.47 -23.62 15.82
CA PHE A 248 -8.73 -23.71 17.25
C PHE A 248 -8.21 -25.03 17.81
N ASN A 249 -7.34 -24.98 18.82
CA ASN A 249 -6.91 -26.16 19.56
C ASN A 249 -7.94 -26.51 20.63
N THR A 250 -8.71 -27.57 20.44
CA THR A 250 -9.83 -27.96 21.32
C THR A 250 -9.37 -28.54 22.66
N GLN A 251 -8.10 -28.94 22.78
CA GLN A 251 -7.55 -29.46 24.03
C GLN A 251 -7.00 -28.35 24.94
N LEU A 252 -6.38 -27.34 24.35
CA LEU A 252 -5.73 -26.24 25.06
C LEU A 252 -6.62 -24.98 25.15
N GLY A 253 -7.56 -24.78 24.23
CA GLY A 253 -8.26 -23.50 24.11
C GLY A 253 -7.38 -22.38 23.53
N SER A 254 -6.34 -22.74 22.77
CA SER A 254 -5.42 -21.82 22.09
C SER A 254 -5.75 -21.74 20.58
N HIS A 255 -5.23 -20.71 19.90
CA HIS A 255 -5.36 -20.58 18.46
C HIS A 255 -4.01 -20.70 17.78
N PHE A 256 -4.04 -21.18 16.55
CA PHE A 256 -2.90 -21.33 15.68
C PHE A 256 -3.17 -20.61 14.35
N PHE A 257 -2.15 -19.90 13.85
CA PHE A 257 -2.22 -19.10 12.64
C PHE A 257 -1.07 -19.45 11.70
N THR A 258 -1.36 -19.57 10.41
CA THR A 258 -0.36 -19.84 9.38
C THR A 258 -0.78 -19.34 8.00
N VAL A 259 0.18 -18.93 7.17
CA VAL A 259 -0.01 -18.71 5.72
C VAL A 259 0.41 -19.91 4.89
N SER A 260 1.11 -20.87 5.49
CA SER A 260 1.68 -22.02 4.79
C SER A 260 0.61 -23.07 4.52
N GLU A 261 0.34 -23.35 3.24
CA GLU A 261 -0.56 -24.44 2.84
C GLU A 261 -0.10 -25.82 3.34
N LEU A 262 1.22 -26.04 3.43
CA LEU A 262 1.79 -27.29 3.94
C LEU A 262 1.56 -27.42 5.44
N GLU A 263 1.75 -26.33 6.20
CA GLU A 263 1.51 -26.30 7.63
C GLU A 263 0.02 -26.46 7.93
N LYS A 264 -0.84 -25.73 7.21
CA LYS A 264 -2.31 -25.89 7.24
C LYS A 264 -2.71 -27.35 7.03
N SER A 265 -2.22 -27.98 5.96
CA SER A 265 -2.56 -29.38 5.65
C SER A 265 -2.08 -30.36 6.72
N SER A 266 -0.96 -30.05 7.38
CA SER A 266 -0.42 -30.88 8.47
C SER A 266 -1.19 -30.71 9.77
N VAL A 267 -1.67 -29.50 10.08
CA VAL A 267 -2.47 -29.19 11.27
C VAL A 267 -3.91 -29.68 11.12
N ASP A 268 -4.49 -29.61 9.92
CA ASP A 268 -5.89 -30.00 9.64
C ASP A 268 -6.17 -31.50 9.86
N ILE A 269 -5.15 -32.35 9.80
CA ILE A 269 -5.28 -33.79 10.08
C ILE A 269 -5.10 -34.16 11.56
N MET A 270 -4.74 -33.20 12.41
CA MET A 270 -4.52 -33.43 13.83
C MET A 270 -5.83 -33.35 14.62
N GLU A 271 -6.18 -34.40 15.36
CA GLU A 271 -7.47 -34.51 16.08
C GLU A 271 -7.74 -33.38 17.09
N GLN A 272 -6.69 -32.73 17.60
CA GLN A 272 -6.82 -31.63 18.55
C GLN A 272 -7.10 -30.26 17.92
N TYR A 273 -7.05 -30.13 16.60
CA TYR A 273 -7.28 -28.88 15.90
C TYR A 273 -8.58 -28.89 15.10
N THR A 274 -9.31 -27.78 15.15
CA THR A 274 -10.46 -27.51 14.29
C THR A 274 -10.12 -26.35 13.37
N PHE A 275 -10.21 -26.55 12.06
CA PHE A 275 -10.04 -25.48 11.09
C PHE A 275 -11.22 -24.51 11.14
N GLU A 276 -10.93 -23.22 11.34
CA GLU A 276 -11.95 -22.17 11.45
C GLU A 276 -12.07 -21.29 10.19
N GLY A 277 -11.19 -21.49 9.21
CA GLY A 277 -11.18 -20.74 7.95
C GLY A 277 -10.07 -19.70 7.86
N ILE A 278 -10.30 -18.70 7.00
CA ILE A 278 -9.42 -17.55 6.79
C ILE A 278 -9.81 -16.46 7.81
N ALA A 279 -8.90 -16.09 8.70
CA ALA A 279 -9.15 -15.03 9.68
C ALA A 279 -9.06 -13.64 9.04
N PHE A 280 -8.04 -13.44 8.22
CA PHE A 280 -7.71 -12.22 7.47
C PHE A 280 -6.71 -12.60 6.38
N ARG A 281 -6.28 -11.63 5.56
CA ARG A 281 -5.22 -11.83 4.57
C ARG A 281 -4.02 -10.94 4.87
N THR A 282 -2.85 -11.37 4.41
CA THR A 282 -1.56 -10.66 4.52
C THR A 282 -0.99 -10.40 3.12
N LEU A 283 0.14 -9.71 3.04
CA LEU A 283 0.95 -9.61 1.83
C LEU A 283 2.10 -10.63 1.90
N GLU A 284 2.42 -11.29 0.79
CA GLU A 284 3.50 -12.29 0.70
C GLU A 284 4.86 -11.72 1.10
N GLN A 285 5.16 -10.50 0.65
CA GLN A 285 6.44 -9.85 0.92
C GLN A 285 6.35 -8.73 1.94
N ASN A 286 7.43 -8.58 2.70
CA ASN A 286 7.65 -7.38 3.51
C ASN A 286 7.87 -6.19 2.58
N THR A 287 7.01 -5.19 2.74
CA THR A 287 7.10 -3.88 2.09
C THR A 287 7.55 -2.83 3.10
N THR A 288 7.80 -1.60 2.65
CA THR A 288 8.02 -0.43 3.52
C THR A 288 6.86 -0.15 4.49
N THR A 289 5.68 -0.74 4.25
CA THR A 289 4.45 -0.50 5.03
C THR A 289 4.02 -1.70 5.89
N THR A 290 4.82 -2.77 5.90
CA THR A 290 4.50 -3.98 6.67
C THR A 290 5.71 -4.44 7.47
N SER A 291 5.44 -5.00 8.64
CA SER A 291 6.44 -5.67 9.45
C SER A 291 6.07 -7.15 9.64
N PRO A 292 7.05 -8.05 9.81
CA PRO A 292 6.77 -9.44 10.07
C PRO A 292 6.11 -9.65 11.44
N VAL A 293 5.25 -10.66 11.52
CA VAL A 293 4.70 -11.22 12.76
C VAL A 293 5.43 -12.51 13.08
N TYR A 294 6.10 -12.48 14.22
CA TYR A 294 6.89 -13.57 14.77
C TYR A 294 6.01 -14.54 15.57
N ARG A 295 6.30 -15.85 15.48
CA ARG A 295 5.64 -16.89 16.28
C ARG A 295 6.62 -17.59 17.22
N PHE A 296 6.14 -17.90 18.42
CA PHE A 296 6.87 -18.64 19.43
C PHE A 296 5.99 -19.74 20.01
N PHE A 297 6.55 -20.93 20.19
CA PHE A 297 5.88 -22.05 20.84
C PHE A 297 6.19 -22.08 22.34
N ASN A 298 5.16 -22.08 23.18
CA ASN A 298 5.32 -22.26 24.63
C ASN A 298 5.49 -23.73 24.98
N ILE A 299 6.69 -24.15 25.38
CA ILE A 299 7.01 -25.56 25.67
C ILE A 299 6.41 -26.08 26.99
N VAL A 300 5.92 -25.19 27.86
CA VAL A 300 5.29 -25.56 29.13
C VAL A 300 3.79 -25.73 28.97
N ASN A 301 3.15 -24.84 28.20
CA ASN A 301 1.69 -24.73 28.14
C ASN A 301 1.11 -25.14 26.76
N GLY A 302 1.93 -25.28 25.73
CA GLY A 302 1.53 -25.64 24.37
C GLY A 302 0.87 -24.54 23.52
N GLY A 303 0.74 -23.32 24.04
CA GLY A 303 0.22 -22.17 23.29
C GLY A 303 1.24 -21.56 22.34
N HIS A 304 0.75 -20.76 21.38
CA HIS A 304 1.60 -19.99 20.46
C HIS A 304 1.48 -18.50 20.76
N PHE A 305 2.61 -17.87 21.05
CA PHE A 305 2.73 -16.43 21.21
C PHE A 305 3.07 -15.81 19.84
N PHE A 306 2.55 -14.62 19.60
CA PHE A 306 2.66 -13.93 18.31
C PHE A 306 2.90 -12.46 18.55
N THR A 307 3.85 -11.86 17.84
CA THR A 307 4.12 -10.43 17.96
C THR A 307 4.67 -9.82 16.68
N ALA A 308 4.26 -8.60 16.38
CA ALA A 308 4.84 -7.77 15.34
C ALA A 308 5.86 -6.75 15.91
N SER A 309 6.03 -6.72 17.24
CA SER A 309 6.93 -5.82 17.94
C SER A 309 8.30 -6.47 18.11
N GLU A 310 9.32 -5.83 17.55
CA GLU A 310 10.73 -6.24 17.73
C GLU A 310 11.13 -6.29 19.20
N THR A 311 10.74 -5.29 19.99
CA THR A 311 11.01 -5.23 21.43
C THR A 311 10.34 -6.39 22.19
N GLU A 312 9.11 -6.75 21.83
CA GLU A 312 8.40 -7.87 22.45
C GLU A 312 9.00 -9.21 22.03
N LYS A 313 9.41 -9.34 20.76
CA LYS A 313 10.15 -10.49 20.24
C LYS A 313 11.44 -10.71 21.04
N ASP A 314 12.25 -9.66 21.18
CA ASP A 314 13.51 -9.71 21.93
C ASP A 314 13.29 -10.09 23.40
N PHE A 315 12.24 -9.55 24.03
CA PHE A 315 11.88 -9.93 25.39
C PHE A 315 11.49 -11.42 25.51
N VAL A 316 10.67 -11.94 24.58
CA VAL A 316 10.21 -13.33 24.60
C VAL A 316 11.33 -14.32 24.29
N MET A 317 12.32 -13.93 23.46
CA MET A 317 13.52 -14.74 23.20
C MET A 317 14.35 -15.03 24.47
N GLU A 318 14.29 -14.14 25.47
CA GLU A 318 14.99 -14.32 26.75
C GLU A 318 14.22 -15.21 27.75
N LEU A 319 12.99 -15.62 27.41
CA LEU A 319 12.16 -16.47 28.27
C LEU A 319 12.42 -17.96 28.00
N ASN A 320 12.76 -18.71 29.06
CA ASN A 320 13.09 -20.14 28.96
C ASN A 320 11.92 -21.07 28.58
N ASN A 321 10.69 -20.56 28.55
CA ASN A 321 9.49 -21.34 28.24
C ASN A 321 8.99 -21.15 26.80
N TYR A 322 9.65 -20.32 25.98
CA TYR A 322 9.28 -20.11 24.58
C TYR A 322 10.40 -20.53 23.63
N VAL A 323 10.02 -21.12 22.51
CA VAL A 323 10.92 -21.47 21.39
C VAL A 323 10.51 -20.62 20.19
N PHE A 324 11.45 -19.87 19.63
CA PHE A 324 11.21 -19.08 18.41
C PHE A 324 11.00 -19.98 17.20
N GLU A 325 9.92 -19.77 16.47
CA GLU A 325 9.56 -20.56 15.29
C GLU A 325 9.73 -19.80 13.96
N GLY A 326 9.98 -18.48 14.02
CA GLY A 326 10.21 -17.65 12.84
C GLY A 326 9.11 -16.63 12.55
N GLU A 327 9.18 -16.07 11.35
CA GLU A 327 8.18 -15.16 10.77
C GLU A 327 7.05 -15.98 10.14
N VAL A 328 5.80 -15.57 10.39
CA VAL A 328 4.63 -16.36 9.96
C VAL A 328 3.75 -15.62 8.95
N PHE A 329 3.62 -14.31 9.07
CA PHE A 329 2.92 -13.46 8.11
C PHE A 329 3.34 -12.01 8.33
N ASN A 330 3.02 -11.13 7.37
CA ASN A 330 3.30 -9.71 7.47
C ASN A 330 2.05 -8.95 7.94
N ALA A 331 2.24 -7.85 8.67
CA ALA A 331 1.17 -7.02 9.18
C ALA A 331 1.45 -5.55 8.89
N PHE A 332 0.41 -4.78 8.61
CA PHE A 332 0.52 -3.32 8.54
C PHE A 332 0.56 -2.79 9.97
N ILE A 333 1.59 -2.01 10.31
CA ILE A 333 1.80 -1.45 11.65
C ILE A 333 1.51 0.04 11.67
#